data_AF-A0A368PTP7-F1
#
_entry.id   AF-A0A368PTP7-F1
#
_cell.length_a   1.000
_cell.length_b   1.000
_cell.length_c   1.000
_cell.angle_alpha   90.00
_cell.angle_beta   90.00
_cell.angle_gamma   90.00
#
_symmetry.space_group_name_H-M   'P 1'
#
loop_
_entity.id
_entity.type
_entity.pdbx_description
1 polymer ?
#
loop_
_entity_poly.entity_id
_entity_poly.type
_entity_poly.pdbx_seq_one_letter_code
_entity_poly.pdbx_strand_id
1 'polypeptide(L)'
;MDAQQLDLILRHHHQSMANVCESEDALGSSESEPARPARPRGKRSRAAEVHNLSEKRRRSRINEKMKALQTLIPNSSKTDKASMLDDAIEYLKQLQLQVQVSKQMLRC
;
A
#
# COMPACT_ATOMS: atom_id res chain seq x y z
N MET A 1 27.11 19.88 -9.24
CA MET A 1 25.65 20.04 -9.33
C MET A 1 25.36 21.44 -8.85
N ASP A 2 25.06 22.34 -9.77
CA ASP A 2 24.69 23.73 -9.48
C ASP A 2 23.31 23.76 -8.80
N ALA A 3 23.05 24.81 -8.01
CA ALA A 3 21.85 24.91 -7.19
C ALA A 3 20.55 24.92 -8.03
N GLN A 4 20.62 25.35 -9.29
CA GLN A 4 19.47 25.37 -10.20
C GLN A 4 19.07 23.96 -10.65
N GLN A 5 20.06 23.10 -10.92
CA GLN A 5 19.82 21.71 -11.28
C GLN A 5 19.21 20.90 -10.13
N LEU A 6 19.61 21.14 -8.89
CA LEU A 6 19.04 20.47 -7.71
C LEU A 6 17.58 20.88 -7.46
N ASP A 7 17.25 22.17 -7.67
CA ASP A 7 15.91 22.70 -7.53
C ASP A 7 14.95 22.16 -8.61
N LEU A 8 15.45 21.99 -9.85
CA LEU A 8 14.67 21.35 -10.92
C LEU A 8 14.35 19.90 -10.61
N ILE A 9 15.30 19.14 -10.08
CA ILE A 9 15.09 17.73 -9.67
C ILE A 9 14.07 17.67 -8.52
N LEU A 10 14.17 18.56 -7.54
CA LEU A 10 13.21 18.62 -6.43
C LEU A 10 11.80 18.97 -6.92
N ARG A 11 11.67 19.95 -7.83
CA ARG A 11 10.39 20.33 -8.45
C ARG A 11 9.79 19.19 -9.26
N HIS A 12 10.59 18.50 -10.07
CA HIS A 12 10.14 17.38 -10.88
C HIS A 12 9.73 16.18 -10.02
N HIS A 13 10.44 15.92 -8.92
CA HIS A 13 10.06 14.88 -7.95
C HIS A 13 8.78 15.24 -7.20
N HIS A 14 8.57 16.53 -6.87
CA HIS A 14 7.33 17.03 -6.26
C HIS A 14 6.14 16.90 -7.23
N GLN A 15 6.33 17.22 -8.50
CA GLN A 15 5.30 17.14 -9.54
C GLN A 15 4.98 15.69 -9.92
N SER A 16 5.98 14.80 -9.93
CA SER A 16 5.79 13.35 -10.10
C SER A 16 4.99 12.74 -8.95
N MET A 17 5.28 13.13 -7.70
CA MET A 17 4.51 12.68 -6.53
C MET A 17 3.08 13.25 -6.52
N ALA A 18 2.87 14.47 -7.01
CA ALA A 18 1.54 15.08 -7.13
C ALA A 18 0.67 14.36 -8.18
N ASN A 19 1.24 13.97 -9.32
CA ASN A 19 0.52 13.27 -10.39
C ASN A 19 0.06 11.85 -9.98
N VAL A 20 0.74 11.20 -9.03
CA VAL A 20 0.29 9.92 -8.44
C VAL A 20 -0.85 10.14 -7.43
N CYS A 21 -1.11 11.39 -7.04
CA CYS A 21 -2.11 11.74 -6.04
C CYS A 21 -3.51 12.00 -6.61
N GLU A 22 -3.66 12.27 -7.90
CA GLU A 22 -4.93 12.74 -8.50
C GLU A 22 -5.86 11.64 -9.04
N SER A 23 -5.49 10.36 -9.00
CA SER A 23 -6.30 9.38 -9.75
C SER A 23 -7.63 9.01 -9.11
N GLU A 24 -7.86 9.11 -7.80
CA GLU A 24 -9.14 8.68 -7.20
C GLU A 24 -9.41 9.41 -5.88
N ASP A 25 -10.12 10.54 -5.91
CA ASP A 25 -10.89 11.06 -4.77
C ASP A 25 -12.03 11.92 -5.33
N ALA A 26 -13.03 11.24 -5.91
CA ALA A 26 -14.37 11.81 -6.03
C ALA A 26 -15.06 11.72 -4.66
N LEU A 27 -15.69 12.83 -4.27
CA LEU A 27 -16.70 13.00 -3.21
C LEU A 27 -16.19 13.28 -1.78
N GLY A 28 -16.57 14.46 -1.29
CA GLY A 28 -16.50 14.80 0.13
C GLY A 28 -16.73 16.28 0.47
N SER A 29 -17.71 16.94 -0.16
CA SER A 29 -18.23 18.22 0.34
C SER A 29 -19.10 17.97 1.56
N SER A 30 -18.83 18.63 2.69
CA SER A 30 -19.85 18.86 3.72
C SER A 30 -19.48 20.06 4.59
N GLU A 31 -20.53 20.72 5.03
CA GLU A 31 -20.65 22.12 5.40
C GLU A 31 -20.20 22.46 6.84
N SER A 32 -20.26 23.75 7.12
CA SER A 32 -20.04 24.51 8.37
C SER A 32 -20.68 23.96 9.65
N GLU A 33 -19.99 24.09 10.80
CA GLU A 33 -20.48 24.64 12.10
C GLU A 33 -19.32 24.71 13.16
N PRO A 34 -19.38 25.56 14.21
CA PRO A 34 -18.20 26.19 14.84
C PRO A 34 -17.70 25.60 16.18
N ALA A 35 -16.44 25.96 16.46
CA ALA A 35 -15.78 26.16 17.75
C ALA A 35 -15.68 24.99 18.78
N ARG A 36 -14.55 24.27 18.69
CA ARG A 36 -13.79 23.83 19.88
C ARG A 36 -12.35 24.33 19.73
N PRO A 37 -11.65 24.77 20.81
CA PRO A 37 -10.30 25.28 20.70
C PRO A 37 -9.35 24.11 20.37
N ALA A 38 -9.19 23.85 19.08
CA ALA A 38 -8.18 22.97 18.57
C ALA A 38 -6.83 23.60 18.92
N ARG A 39 -6.11 22.92 19.82
CA ARG A 39 -4.68 23.12 20.08
C ARG A 39 -3.97 23.46 18.77
N PRO A 40 -3.06 24.45 18.71
CA PRO A 40 -2.41 24.82 17.47
C PRO A 40 -1.60 23.60 17.00
N ARG A 41 -2.16 22.83 16.08
CA ARG A 41 -1.42 21.81 15.35
C ARG A 41 -0.41 22.61 14.56
N GLY A 42 0.83 22.64 15.07
CA GLY A 42 1.93 23.38 14.48
C GLY A 42 1.91 23.14 12.97
N LYS A 43 1.95 24.23 12.21
CA LYS A 43 1.86 24.24 10.74
C LYS A 43 2.86 23.23 10.18
N ARG A 44 2.42 21.99 9.97
CA ARG A 44 3.24 20.96 9.34
C ARG A 44 3.43 21.45 7.90
N SER A 45 4.67 21.48 7.43
CA SER A 45 4.95 21.93 6.06
C SER A 45 4.08 21.15 5.06
N ARG A 46 3.56 21.82 4.02
CA ARG A 46 2.80 21.21 2.92
C ARG A 46 3.54 20.01 2.33
N ALA A 47 4.88 20.06 2.28
CA ALA A 47 5.71 18.94 1.84
C ALA A 47 5.60 17.70 2.75
N ALA A 48 5.55 17.91 4.07
CA ALA A 48 5.37 16.82 5.03
C ALA A 48 3.97 16.20 4.92
N GLU A 49 2.94 16.98 4.62
CA GLU A 49 1.58 16.48 4.41
C GLU A 49 1.47 15.60 3.17
N VAL A 50 2.03 16.04 2.03
CA VAL A 50 2.09 15.25 0.78
C VAL A 50 2.84 13.93 1.01
N HIS A 51 3.98 13.95 1.70
CA HIS A 51 4.74 12.75 2.03
C HIS A 51 3.91 11.76 2.87
N ASN A 52 3.21 12.25 3.90
CA ASN A 52 2.37 11.41 4.76
C ASN A 52 1.21 10.76 3.99
N LEU A 53 0.58 11.50 3.07
CA LEU A 53 -0.51 10.99 2.24
C LEU A 53 -0.01 9.91 1.27
N SER A 54 1.13 10.15 0.61
CA SER A 54 1.79 9.17 -0.25
C SER A 54 2.07 7.85 0.50
N GLU A 55 2.65 7.95 1.69
CA GLU A 55 2.93 6.76 2.52
C GLU A 55 1.66 6.08 3.04
N LYS A 56 0.59 6.84 3.32
CA LYS A 56 -0.72 6.25 3.64
C LYS A 56 -1.25 5.42 2.47
N ARG A 57 -1.22 5.95 1.25
CA ARG A 57 -1.66 5.24 0.04
C ARG A 57 -0.82 3.98 -0.23
N ARG A 58 0.50 4.05 -0.06
CA ARG A 58 1.38 2.87 -0.15
C ARG A 58 0.97 1.77 0.83
N ARG A 59 0.71 2.13 2.09
CA ARG A 59 0.26 1.19 3.13
C ARG A 59 -1.12 0.59 2.81
N SER A 60 -2.05 1.36 2.26
CA SER A 60 -3.36 0.85 1.83
C SER A 60 -3.22 -0.23 0.75
N ARG A 61 -2.44 0.04 -0.31
CA ARG A 61 -2.20 -0.94 -1.38
C ARG A 61 -1.57 -2.24 -0.87
N ILE A 62 -0.63 -2.15 0.08
CA ILE A 62 -0.04 -3.33 0.72
C ILE A 62 -1.11 -4.11 1.49
N ASN A 63 -1.93 -3.43 2.31
CA ASN A 63 -2.96 -4.08 3.08
C ASN A 63 -4.04 -4.72 2.21
N GLU A 64 -4.39 -4.12 1.07
CA GLU A 64 -5.29 -4.73 0.07
C GLU A 64 -4.71 -6.03 -0.49
N LYS A 65 -3.43 -6.02 -0.88
CA LYS A 65 -2.74 -7.22 -1.34
C LYS A 65 -2.66 -8.31 -0.27
N MET A 66 -2.43 -7.93 0.99
CA MET A 66 -2.44 -8.89 2.12
C MET A 66 -3.83 -9.51 2.31
N LYS A 67 -4.91 -8.71 2.22
CA LYS A 67 -6.28 -9.24 2.30
C LYS A 67 -6.61 -10.17 1.14
N ALA A 68 -6.22 -9.80 -0.08
CA ALA A 68 -6.41 -10.67 -1.25
C ALA A 68 -5.66 -11.99 -1.06
N LEU A 69 -4.41 -11.94 -0.61
CA LEU A 69 -3.60 -13.13 -0.30
C LEU A 69 -4.30 -14.01 0.75
N GLN A 70 -4.86 -13.42 1.81
CA GLN A 70 -5.61 -14.15 2.84
C GLN A 70 -6.72 -15.01 2.22
N THR A 71 -7.51 -14.46 1.28
CA THR A 71 -8.62 -15.21 0.65
C THR A 71 -8.17 -16.41 -0.19
N LEU A 72 -6.92 -16.45 -0.62
CA LEU A 72 -6.38 -17.52 -1.47
C LEU A 72 -5.73 -18.65 -0.67
N ILE A 73 -5.35 -18.40 0.58
CA ILE A 73 -4.64 -19.36 1.42
C ILE A 73 -5.64 -20.07 2.35
N PRO A 74 -5.66 -21.42 2.36
CA PRO A 74 -6.48 -22.17 3.31
C PRO A 74 -6.11 -21.85 4.76
N ASN A 75 -7.10 -21.79 5.66
CA ASN A 75 -6.91 -21.61 7.11
C ASN A 75 -6.16 -20.32 7.53
N SER A 76 -6.12 -19.31 6.67
CA SER A 76 -5.39 -18.05 6.88
C SER A 76 -6.12 -17.04 7.79
N SER A 77 -6.89 -17.50 8.78
CA SER A 77 -7.57 -16.60 9.74
C SER A 77 -6.59 -15.79 10.61
N LYS A 78 -5.29 -16.07 10.52
CA LYS A 78 -4.22 -15.38 11.24
C LYS A 78 -4.18 -13.90 10.84
N THR A 79 -4.23 -13.05 11.84
CA THR A 79 -4.11 -11.59 11.71
C THR A 79 -2.65 -11.13 11.63
N ASP A 80 -1.70 -11.99 12.02
CA ASP A 80 -0.27 -11.72 11.94
C ASP A 80 0.25 -11.85 10.50
N LYS A 81 0.97 -10.83 10.04
CA LYS A 81 1.44 -10.72 8.66
C LYS A 81 2.60 -11.67 8.36
N ALA A 82 3.49 -11.93 9.31
CA ALA A 82 4.61 -12.84 9.10
C ALA A 82 4.10 -14.27 8.92
N SER A 83 3.25 -14.71 9.84
CA SER A 83 2.63 -16.03 9.79
C SER A 83 1.82 -16.26 8.51
N MET A 84 1.10 -15.24 8.02
CA MET A 84 0.37 -15.33 6.75
C MET A 84 1.29 -15.55 5.54
N LEU A 85 2.48 -14.93 5.56
CA LEU A 85 3.46 -15.13 4.49
C LEU A 85 4.10 -16.51 4.56
N ASP A 86 4.37 -17.02 5.76
CA ASP A 86 4.87 -18.39 5.96
C ASP A 86 3.86 -19.44 5.46
N ASP A 87 2.59 -19.28 5.83
CA ASP A 87 1.49 -20.14 5.38
C ASP A 87 1.34 -20.10 3.84
N ALA A 88 1.53 -18.92 3.22
CA ALA A 88 1.50 -18.76 1.76
C ALA A 88 2.59 -19.58 1.07
N ILE A 89 3.81 -19.52 1.61
CA ILE A 89 4.96 -20.25 1.08
C ILE A 89 4.73 -21.75 1.21
N GLU A 90 4.23 -22.21 2.35
CA GLU A 90 3.93 -23.61 2.58
C GLU A 90 2.86 -24.12 1.61
N TYR A 91 1.77 -23.38 1.44
CA TYR A 91 0.71 -23.76 0.51
C TYR A 91 1.20 -23.86 -0.94
N LEU A 92 2.05 -22.93 -1.39
CA LEU A 92 2.66 -23.00 -2.72
C LEU A 92 3.55 -24.24 -2.91
N LYS A 93 4.34 -24.63 -1.90
CA LYS A 93 5.15 -25.86 -1.95
C LYS A 93 4.26 -27.11 -2.08
N GLN A 94 3.16 -27.16 -1.33
CA GLN A 94 2.19 -28.26 -1.41
C GLN A 94 1.55 -28.34 -2.80
N LEU A 95 1.13 -27.22 -3.37
CA LEU A 95 0.58 -27.16 -4.73
C LEU A 95 1.59 -27.63 -5.79
N GLN A 96 2.86 -27.23 -5.68
CA GLN A 96 3.92 -27.69 -6.58
C GLN A 96 4.07 -29.22 -6.52
N LEU A 97 4.09 -29.79 -5.31
CA LEU A 97 4.17 -31.24 -5.12
C LEU A 97 2.93 -31.95 -5.70
N GLN A 98 1.73 -31.42 -5.46
CA GLN A 98 0.49 -31.99 -6.00
C GLN A 98 0.53 -32.04 -7.53
N VAL A 99 0.93 -30.95 -8.19
CA VAL A 99 1.07 -30.90 -9.65
C VAL A 99 2.10 -31.92 -10.14
N GLN A 100 3.22 -32.08 -9.43
CA GLN A 100 4.24 -33.07 -9.79
C GLN A 100 3.72 -34.51 -9.69
N VAL A 101 3.01 -34.84 -8.61
CA VAL A 101 2.41 -36.16 -8.40
C VAL A 101 1.33 -36.44 -9.44
N SER A 102 0.42 -35.50 -9.69
CA SER A 102 -0.61 -35.64 -10.72
C SER A 102 -0.01 -35.85 -12.11
N LYS A 103 1.06 -35.12 -12.46
CA LYS A 103 1.80 -35.33 -13.72
C LYS A 103 2.46 -36.70 -13.78
N GLN A 104 2.95 -37.24 -12.66
CA GLN A 104 3.55 -38.58 -12.64
C GLN A 104 2.49 -39.66 -12.81
N MET A 105 1.34 -39.52 -12.15
CA MET A 105 0.21 -40.44 -12.27
C MET A 105 -0.36 -40.49 -13.69
N LEU A 106 -0.44 -39.34 -14.39
CA LEU A 106 -0.90 -39.28 -15.79
C LEU A 106 0.10 -39.86 -16.80
N ARG A 107 1.34 -40.14 -16.38
CA ARG A 107 2.39 -40.72 -17.23
C ARG A 107 2.56 -42.22 -17.04
N CYS A 108 1.89 -42.81 -16.05
CA CYS A 108 1.78 -44.25 -15.83
C CYS A 108 0.50 -44.78 -16.44
#